data_AF-A0A928LDW8-F1
#
_entry.id   AF-A0A928LDW8-F1
#
_cell.length_a   1.000
_cell.length_b   1.000
_cell.length_c   1.000
_cell.angle_alpha   90.00
_cell.angle_beta   90.00
_cell.angle_gamma   90.00
#
_symmetry.space_group_name_H-M   'P 1'
#
loop_
_entity.id
_entity.type
_entity.pdbx_description
1 polymer ?
#
loop_
_entity_poly.entity_id
_entity_poly.type
_entity_poly.pdbx_seq_one_letter_code
_entity_poly.pdbx_strand_id
1 'polypeptide(L)'
;MRCRIKLKKRFLIPLCIIGLMIIVYATAMFSRDFSDFYVGKIFPYISTPFVFLSGLLPFSLGEIMIIAAIVLVVVGVPLTLILLIFRKKSRKKTIGIFNAVFLWILAFIVTTETMNCFIMYRCTPFSDKYLSPKEHTSEELAELYRILISEANELAEVVPRDENGYFYLTCDVQEECKKAMKNISEDYPQLKGYYPDAKPIINSFFMSQTSTAGVYFPFSMESNYNDDMLRVNLATTICHEFAHLKGIIQEDEANFVSFLAATKSDNPEMRYAGYIMAIEYVDGDLWDYSPDLYEEVTEDMSEYIFQDWFRFLPEKYWEENESLEIIPTDTVETMSDAFTDTNIKLNGREEGILSYGLVVELLLDYYFPAKD
;
A
#
# COMPACT_ATOMS: atom_id res chain seq x y z
N MET A 1 53.35 -0.24 -18.18
CA MET A 1 52.45 -1.41 -18.08
C MET A 1 51.19 -1.01 -17.31
N ARG A 2 50.06 -0.73 -17.98
CA ARG A 2 48.77 -0.54 -17.29
C ARG A 2 48.23 -1.92 -16.93
N CYS A 3 48.39 -2.33 -15.67
CA CYS A 3 47.75 -3.53 -15.14
C CYS A 3 46.24 -3.28 -15.12
N ARG A 4 45.51 -3.70 -16.16
CA ARG A 4 44.04 -3.71 -16.14
C ARG A 4 43.62 -4.79 -15.15
N ILE A 5 43.28 -4.39 -13.93
CA ILE A 5 42.63 -5.26 -12.95
C ILE A 5 41.28 -5.68 -13.58
N LYS A 6 41.21 -6.91 -14.11
CA LYS A 6 39.95 -7.47 -14.62
C LYS A 6 39.09 -7.85 -13.42
N LEU A 7 38.02 -7.10 -13.21
CA LEU A 7 37.02 -7.42 -12.19
C LEU A 7 36.38 -8.79 -12.51
N LYS A 8 36.22 -9.65 -11.50
CA LYS A 8 35.58 -10.97 -11.71
C LYS A 8 34.11 -10.77 -12.09
N LYS A 9 33.58 -11.64 -12.97
CA LYS A 9 32.18 -11.59 -13.43
C LYS A 9 31.15 -11.49 -12.30
N ARG A 10 31.36 -12.22 -11.20
CA ARG A 10 30.50 -12.20 -10.00
C ARG A 10 30.37 -10.84 -9.31
N PHE A 11 31.24 -9.88 -9.64
CA PHE A 11 31.17 -8.49 -9.16
C PHE A 11 30.80 -7.54 -10.30
N LEU A 12 31.32 -7.77 -11.51
CA LEU A 12 31.05 -6.92 -12.67
C LEU A 12 29.58 -6.93 -13.08
N ILE A 13 28.94 -8.10 -13.12
CA ILE A 13 27.53 -8.23 -13.54
C ILE A 13 26.59 -7.44 -12.63
N PRO A 14 26.56 -7.64 -11.29
CA PRO A 14 25.66 -6.88 -10.43
C PRO A 14 25.94 -5.37 -10.48
N LEU A 15 27.21 -4.95 -10.59
CA LEU A 15 27.54 -3.53 -10.77
C LEU A 15 27.01 -2.94 -12.09
N CYS A 16 27.06 -3.71 -13.18
CA CYS A 16 26.46 -3.30 -14.45
C CYS A 16 24.93 -3.20 -14.36
N ILE A 17 24.29 -4.14 -13.66
CA ILE A 17 22.84 -4.10 -13.41
C ILE A 17 22.47 -2.86 -12.60
N ILE A 18 23.14 -2.62 -11.48
CA ILE A 18 22.94 -1.43 -10.63
C ILE A 18 23.15 -0.15 -11.45
N GLY A 19 24.25 -0.07 -12.21
CA GLY A 19 24.53 1.09 -13.06
C GLY A 19 23.45 1.32 -14.13
N LEU A 20 22.91 0.25 -14.73
CA LEU A 20 21.80 0.35 -15.68
C LEU A 20 20.52 0.84 -15.00
N MET A 21 20.15 0.30 -13.84
CA MET A 21 18.96 0.71 -13.11
C MET A 21 19.04 2.18 -12.66
N ILE A 22 20.22 2.65 -12.23
CA ILE A 22 20.44 4.07 -11.93
C ILE A 22 20.18 4.94 -13.16
N ILE A 23 20.63 4.53 -14.35
CA ILE A 23 20.38 5.27 -15.60
C ILE A 23 18.89 5.28 -15.96
N VAL A 24 18.22 4.12 -15.82
CA VAL A 24 16.77 3.99 -16.07
C VAL A 24 15.98 4.89 -15.12
N TYR A 25 16.26 4.83 -13.81
CA TYR A 25 15.61 5.68 -12.84
C TYR A 25 15.89 7.17 -13.10
N ALA A 26 17.14 7.53 -13.43
CA ALA A 26 17.46 8.91 -13.81
C ALA A 26 16.65 9.37 -15.03
N THR A 27 16.43 8.51 -16.02
CA THR A 27 15.58 8.84 -17.18
C THR A 27 14.13 9.08 -16.74
N ALA A 28 13.58 8.24 -15.86
CA ALA A 28 12.25 8.43 -15.29
C ALA A 28 12.12 9.76 -14.51
N MET A 29 13.14 10.15 -13.75
CA MET A 29 13.14 11.43 -13.02
C MET A 29 13.07 12.65 -13.95
N PHE A 30 13.63 12.56 -15.16
CA PHE A 30 13.68 13.69 -16.10
C PHE A 30 12.63 13.62 -17.22
N SER A 31 11.83 12.55 -17.30
CA SER A 31 10.84 12.37 -18.35
C SER A 31 9.61 11.66 -17.82
N ARG A 32 8.55 12.43 -17.56
CA ARG A 32 7.23 11.90 -17.20
C ARG A 32 6.65 11.04 -18.32
N ASP A 33 6.79 11.46 -19.58
CA ASP A 33 6.39 10.67 -20.76
C ASP A 33 7.03 9.28 -20.80
N PHE A 34 8.31 9.15 -20.42
CA PHE A 34 8.97 7.85 -20.32
C PHE A 34 8.34 6.99 -19.22
N SER A 35 8.07 7.57 -18.05
CA SER A 35 7.46 6.87 -16.91
C SER A 35 6.04 6.40 -17.26
N ASP A 36 5.21 7.26 -17.86
CA ASP A 36 3.86 6.93 -18.30
C ASP A 36 3.87 5.86 -19.41
N PHE A 37 4.79 5.96 -20.36
CA PHE A 37 4.99 4.92 -21.37
C PHE A 37 5.41 3.60 -20.74
N TYR A 38 6.34 3.62 -19.79
CA TYR A 38 6.79 2.43 -19.08
C TYR A 38 5.63 1.75 -18.35
N VAL A 39 4.89 2.47 -17.50
CA VAL A 39 3.76 1.92 -16.74
C VAL A 39 2.62 1.48 -17.65
N GLY A 40 2.31 2.24 -18.70
CA GLY A 40 1.20 1.92 -19.61
C GLY A 40 1.50 0.80 -20.62
N LYS A 41 2.76 0.59 -21.01
CA LYS A 41 3.11 -0.30 -22.15
C LYS A 41 4.15 -1.36 -21.84
N ILE A 42 4.98 -1.21 -20.81
CA ILE A 42 6.05 -2.18 -20.49
C ILE A 42 5.72 -2.93 -19.21
N PHE A 43 5.41 -2.19 -18.13
CA PHE A 43 5.19 -2.74 -16.80
C PHE A 43 4.18 -3.89 -16.79
N PRO A 44 3.00 -3.83 -17.44
CA PRO A 44 2.02 -4.91 -17.38
C PRO A 44 2.53 -6.24 -17.94
N TYR A 45 3.42 -6.20 -18.95
CA TYR A 45 3.99 -7.41 -19.55
C TYR A 45 5.12 -8.01 -18.71
N ILE A 46 5.82 -7.17 -17.94
CA ILE A 46 6.84 -7.64 -17.01
C ILE A 46 6.19 -8.13 -15.72
N SER A 47 5.26 -7.37 -15.14
CA SER A 47 4.63 -7.65 -13.85
C SER A 47 3.69 -8.86 -13.90
N THR A 48 2.83 -8.97 -14.91
CA THR A 48 1.76 -10.00 -14.94
C THR A 48 2.29 -11.43 -14.77
N PRO A 49 3.38 -11.87 -15.45
CA PRO A 49 3.96 -13.18 -15.20
C PRO A 49 4.44 -13.39 -13.75
N PHE A 50 5.05 -12.38 -13.13
CA PHE A 50 5.48 -12.47 -11.73
C PHE A 50 4.29 -12.55 -10.78
N VAL A 51 3.31 -11.66 -10.96
CA VAL A 51 2.05 -11.64 -10.19
C VAL A 51 1.32 -12.98 -10.31
N PHE A 52 1.25 -13.56 -11.51
CA PHE A 52 0.65 -14.87 -11.71
C PHE A 52 1.43 -15.96 -10.97
N LEU A 53 2.76 -16.00 -11.11
CA LEU A 53 3.59 -17.03 -10.49
C LEU A 53 3.60 -16.95 -8.96
N SER A 54 3.72 -15.74 -8.40
CA SER A 54 3.64 -15.55 -6.94
C SER A 54 2.23 -15.86 -6.44
N GLY A 55 1.18 -15.48 -7.17
CA GLY A 55 -0.22 -15.79 -6.86
C GLY A 55 -0.55 -17.28 -6.78
N LEU A 56 0.25 -18.18 -7.38
CA LEU A 56 0.06 -19.64 -7.23
C LEU A 56 0.43 -20.16 -5.84
N LEU A 57 1.20 -19.39 -5.07
CA LEU A 57 1.64 -19.78 -3.72
C LEU A 57 0.52 -19.48 -2.70
N PRO A 58 0.22 -20.40 -1.77
CA PRO A 58 -0.83 -20.18 -0.76
C PRO A 58 -0.37 -19.31 0.42
N PHE A 59 0.80 -18.69 0.35
CA PHE A 59 1.40 -17.85 1.38
C PHE A 59 2.11 -16.65 0.73
N SER A 60 2.36 -15.59 1.50
CA SER A 60 3.09 -14.40 1.06
C SER A 60 4.56 -14.72 0.79
N LEU A 61 4.98 -14.76 -0.48
CA LEU A 61 6.39 -14.92 -0.82
C LEU A 61 7.22 -13.73 -0.33
N GLY A 62 6.63 -12.54 -0.37
CA GLY A 62 7.26 -11.32 0.08
C GLY A 62 7.62 -11.38 1.57
N GLU A 63 6.69 -11.83 2.41
CA GLU A 63 6.96 -12.04 3.84
C GLU A 63 8.08 -13.06 4.07
N ILE A 64 8.06 -14.19 3.35
CA ILE A 64 9.12 -15.21 3.44
C ILE A 64 10.48 -14.63 3.02
N MET A 65 10.52 -13.75 2.01
CA MET A 65 11.75 -13.07 1.59
C MET A 65 12.26 -12.08 2.66
N ILE A 66 11.36 -11.36 3.34
CA ILE A 66 11.72 -10.50 4.46
C ILE A 66 12.30 -11.32 5.62
N ILE A 67 11.64 -12.42 6.01
CA ILE A 67 12.15 -13.34 7.04
C ILE A 67 13.53 -13.88 6.65
N ALA A 68 13.70 -14.30 5.39
CA ALA A 68 14.99 -14.78 4.89
C ALA A 68 16.08 -13.70 4.94
N ALA A 69 15.74 -12.44 4.65
CA ALA A 69 16.66 -11.31 4.75
C ALA A 69 17.07 -11.05 6.21
N ILE A 70 16.12 -11.09 7.16
CA ILE A 70 16.41 -10.96 8.59
C ILE A 70 17.35 -12.08 9.06
N VAL A 71 17.06 -13.34 8.72
CA VAL A 71 17.93 -14.48 9.05
C VAL A 71 19.32 -14.31 8.45
N LEU A 72 19.41 -13.83 7.20
CA LEU A 72 20.70 -13.57 6.55
C LEU A 72 21.51 -12.51 7.28
N VAL A 73 20.87 -11.45 7.80
CA VAL A 73 21.55 -10.42 8.58
C VAL A 73 21.96 -10.96 9.95
N VAL A 74 21.02 -11.52 10.71
CA VAL A 74 21.21 -11.98 12.10
C VAL A 74 22.19 -13.14 12.19
N VAL A 75 22.20 -14.07 11.22
CA VAL A 75 23.09 -15.23 11.23
C VAL A 75 24.29 -15.03 10.31
N GLY A 76 24.05 -14.53 9.10
CA GLY A 76 25.09 -14.44 8.06
C GLY A 76 26.17 -13.42 8.37
N VAL A 77 25.83 -12.27 8.98
CA VAL A 77 26.82 -11.26 9.36
C VAL A 77 27.71 -11.78 10.51
N PRO A 78 27.17 -12.26 11.66
CA PRO A 78 28.01 -12.81 12.72
C PRO A 78 28.85 -14.01 12.27
N LEU A 79 28.29 -14.92 11.48
CA LEU A 79 29.04 -16.04 10.92
C LEU A 79 30.22 -15.55 10.06
N THR A 80 29.99 -14.53 9.23
CA THR A 80 31.06 -13.91 8.44
C THR A 80 32.15 -13.35 9.35
N LEU A 81 31.79 -12.63 10.41
CA LEU A 81 32.74 -12.08 11.39
C LEU A 81 33.55 -13.18 12.10
N ILE A 82 32.89 -14.24 12.56
CA ILE A 82 33.54 -15.42 13.18
C ILE A 82 34.54 -16.04 12.18
N LEU A 83 34.13 -16.26 10.94
CA LEU A 83 35.03 -16.82 9.91
C LEU A 83 36.22 -15.90 9.64
N LEU A 84 36.07 -14.58 9.70
CA LEU A 84 37.17 -13.62 9.57
C LEU A 84 38.14 -13.67 10.76
N ILE A 85 37.63 -13.88 11.98
CA ILE A 85 38.46 -14.00 13.18
C ILE A 85 39.26 -15.31 13.16
N PHE A 86 38.58 -16.45 12.97
CA PHE A 86 39.16 -17.78 13.19
C PHE A 86 39.81 -18.38 11.94
N ARG A 87 39.34 -18.07 10.71
CA ARG A 87 39.89 -18.64 9.47
C ARG A 87 40.79 -17.65 8.73
N LYS A 88 41.88 -17.24 9.39
CA LYS A 88 42.83 -16.22 8.88
C LYS A 88 43.31 -16.47 7.44
N LYS A 89 43.59 -17.74 7.08
CA LYS A 89 44.04 -18.13 5.73
C LYS A 89 42.97 -17.97 4.63
N SER A 90 41.68 -17.97 4.98
CA SER A 90 40.58 -17.83 4.01
C SER A 90 39.93 -16.44 4.01
N ARG A 91 40.43 -15.46 4.76
CA ARG A 91 39.84 -14.10 4.86
C ARG A 91 39.50 -13.47 3.51
N LYS A 92 40.44 -13.47 2.56
CA LYS A 92 40.21 -12.93 1.21
C LYS A 92 39.06 -13.65 0.47
N LYS A 93 38.92 -14.97 0.67
CA LYS A 93 37.82 -15.76 0.09
C LYS A 93 36.51 -15.39 0.78
N THR A 94 36.48 -15.34 2.11
CA THR A 94 35.31 -14.98 2.91
C THR A 94 34.78 -13.59 2.54
N ILE A 95 35.64 -12.55 2.56
CA ILE A 95 35.27 -11.19 2.13
C ILE A 95 34.78 -11.20 0.69
N GLY A 96 35.47 -11.93 -0.19
CA GLY A 96 35.07 -12.02 -1.60
C GLY A 96 33.76 -12.77 -1.85
N ILE A 97 33.26 -13.58 -0.91
CA ILE A 97 31.93 -14.20 -0.95
C ILE A 97 30.91 -13.22 -0.39
N PHE A 98 31.17 -12.66 0.79
CA PHE A 98 30.31 -11.66 1.43
C PHE A 98 30.00 -10.51 0.47
N ASN A 99 31.03 -9.89 -0.13
CA ASN A 99 30.85 -8.80 -1.08
C ASN A 99 30.08 -9.23 -2.34
N ALA A 100 30.22 -10.50 -2.76
CA ALA A 100 29.49 -10.98 -3.94
C ALA A 100 28.01 -11.16 -3.61
N VAL A 101 27.70 -11.80 -2.46
CA VAL A 101 26.32 -11.97 -1.98
C VAL A 101 25.66 -10.60 -1.79
N PHE A 102 26.33 -9.68 -1.08
CA PHE A 102 25.86 -8.32 -0.87
C PHE A 102 25.56 -7.60 -2.20
N LEU A 103 26.48 -7.63 -3.17
CA LEU A 103 26.27 -6.96 -4.45
C LEU A 103 25.11 -7.55 -5.25
N TRP A 104 24.87 -8.87 -5.17
CA TRP A 104 23.74 -9.49 -5.85
C TRP A 104 22.41 -9.18 -5.17
N ILE A 105 22.37 -9.13 -3.84
CA ILE A 105 21.18 -8.68 -3.10
C ILE A 105 20.89 -7.22 -3.42
N LEU A 106 21.91 -6.36 -3.41
CA LEU A 106 21.74 -4.96 -3.76
C LEU A 106 21.27 -4.80 -5.21
N ALA A 107 21.84 -5.56 -6.15
CA ALA A 107 21.37 -5.55 -7.53
C ALA A 107 19.92 -6.01 -7.67
N PHE A 108 19.52 -7.04 -6.92
CA PHE A 108 18.14 -7.50 -6.87
C PHE A 108 17.20 -6.40 -6.36
N ILE A 109 17.46 -5.84 -5.18
CA ILE A 109 16.66 -4.77 -4.57
C ILE A 109 16.58 -3.56 -5.50
N VAL A 110 17.72 -3.05 -5.97
CA VAL A 110 17.73 -1.87 -6.86
C VAL A 110 16.94 -2.12 -8.14
N THR A 111 17.02 -3.33 -8.71
CA THR A 111 16.23 -3.68 -9.90
C THR A 111 14.74 -3.76 -9.60
N THR A 112 14.32 -4.46 -8.54
CA THR A 112 12.90 -4.61 -8.21
C THR A 112 12.29 -3.28 -7.80
N GLU A 113 12.93 -2.51 -6.92
CA GLU A 113 12.42 -1.20 -6.52
C GLU A 113 12.36 -0.24 -7.69
N THR A 114 13.39 -0.19 -8.55
CA THR A 114 13.36 0.71 -9.72
C THR A 114 12.21 0.37 -10.66
N MET A 115 12.08 -0.91 -11.02
CA MET A 115 11.13 -1.36 -12.04
C MET A 115 9.69 -1.42 -11.52
N ASN A 116 9.51 -1.76 -10.25
CA ASN A 116 8.19 -2.10 -9.69
C ASN A 116 7.67 -1.07 -8.69
N CYS A 117 8.40 0.05 -8.48
CA CYS A 117 8.02 1.09 -7.52
C CYS A 117 8.52 2.49 -7.96
N PHE A 118 9.83 2.74 -8.00
CA PHE A 118 10.38 4.10 -8.15
C PHE A 118 10.04 4.80 -9.47
N ILE A 119 9.92 4.08 -10.58
CA ILE A 119 9.45 4.69 -11.84
C ILE A 119 8.00 5.19 -11.71
N MET A 120 7.15 4.50 -10.94
CA MET A 120 5.73 4.82 -10.79
C MET A 120 5.53 6.16 -10.07
N TYR A 121 6.38 6.49 -9.08
CA TYR A 121 6.39 7.82 -8.45
C TYR A 121 6.68 8.98 -9.41
N ARG A 122 7.14 8.69 -10.63
CA ARG A 122 7.44 9.69 -11.67
C ARG A 122 6.40 9.74 -12.80
N CYS A 123 5.34 8.95 -12.70
CA CYS A 123 4.23 8.98 -13.66
C CYS A 123 3.36 10.22 -13.46
N THR A 124 2.51 10.50 -14.45
CA THR A 124 1.37 11.41 -14.24
C THR A 124 0.46 10.79 -13.18
N PRO A 125 0.15 11.51 -12.07
CA PRO A 125 -0.77 11.05 -11.04
C PRO A 125 -2.12 10.57 -11.60
N PHE A 126 -2.77 9.64 -10.91
CA PHE A 126 -4.12 9.21 -11.26
C PHE A 126 -5.12 10.37 -11.25
N SER A 127 -5.04 11.25 -10.24
CA SER A 127 -5.90 12.42 -10.11
C SER A 127 -5.78 13.35 -11.31
N ASP A 128 -4.55 13.73 -11.69
CA ASP A 128 -4.25 14.56 -12.86
C ASP A 128 -4.80 14.00 -14.19
N LYS A 129 -4.99 12.67 -14.28
CA LYS A 129 -5.50 12.01 -15.50
C LYS A 129 -7.03 12.02 -15.57
N TYR A 130 -7.71 11.99 -14.43
CA TYR A 130 -9.12 11.59 -14.36
C TYR A 130 -10.03 12.50 -13.55
N LEU A 131 -9.47 13.42 -12.77
CA LEU A 131 -10.20 14.37 -11.94
C LEU A 131 -9.93 15.81 -12.40
N SER A 132 -10.85 16.70 -12.04
CA SER A 132 -10.79 18.13 -12.39
C SER A 132 -10.75 18.97 -11.11
N PRO A 133 -9.54 19.22 -10.57
CA PRO A 133 -9.40 19.80 -9.24
C PRO A 133 -9.88 21.24 -9.15
N LYS A 134 -10.42 21.62 -7.98
CA LYS A 134 -10.72 23.01 -7.63
C LYS A 134 -10.57 23.26 -6.12
N GLU A 135 -10.62 24.53 -5.73
CA GLU A 135 -10.78 24.86 -4.31
C GLU A 135 -12.20 24.50 -3.84
N HIS A 136 -12.29 23.81 -2.71
CA HIS A 136 -13.52 23.36 -2.09
C HIS A 136 -13.86 24.17 -0.83
N THR A 137 -15.15 24.25 -0.49
CA THR A 137 -15.62 24.94 0.72
C THR A 137 -15.98 23.95 1.82
N SER A 138 -16.01 24.43 3.08
CA SER A 138 -16.47 23.61 4.21
C SER A 138 -17.90 23.11 4.03
N GLU A 139 -18.76 23.84 3.30
CA GLU A 139 -20.10 23.38 2.96
C GLU A 139 -20.09 22.22 1.96
N GLU A 140 -19.16 22.21 0.99
CA GLU A 140 -18.98 21.05 0.10
C GLU A 140 -18.43 19.84 0.85
N LEU A 141 -17.53 20.06 1.82
CA LEU A 141 -17.07 19.00 2.72
C LEU A 141 -18.22 18.43 3.57
N ALA A 142 -19.02 19.30 4.20
CA ALA A 142 -20.19 18.86 4.96
C ALA A 142 -21.20 18.13 4.08
N GLU A 143 -21.40 18.58 2.83
CA GLU A 143 -22.28 17.89 1.89
C GLU A 143 -21.74 16.52 1.45
N LEU A 144 -20.42 16.41 1.18
CA LEU A 144 -19.78 15.11 0.96
C LEU A 144 -20.07 14.18 2.14
N TYR A 145 -19.87 14.67 3.36
CA TYR A 145 -20.08 13.89 4.57
C TYR A 145 -21.53 13.41 4.72
N ARG A 146 -22.52 14.30 4.47
CA ARG A 146 -23.95 13.93 4.44
C ARG A 146 -24.25 12.84 3.41
N ILE A 147 -23.69 12.93 2.20
CA ILE A 147 -23.86 11.93 1.15
C ILE A 147 -23.32 10.57 1.62
N LEU A 148 -22.09 10.55 2.15
CA LEU A 148 -21.45 9.32 2.59
C LEU A 148 -22.22 8.66 3.74
N ILE A 149 -22.65 9.45 4.74
CA ILE A 149 -23.46 8.97 5.88
C ILE A 149 -24.81 8.42 5.40
N SER A 150 -25.49 9.12 4.49
CA SER A 150 -26.78 8.67 3.95
C SER A 150 -26.66 7.29 3.28
N GLU A 151 -25.66 7.12 2.40
CA GLU A 151 -25.42 5.85 1.72
C GLU A 151 -25.02 4.73 2.70
N ALA A 152 -24.15 5.04 3.66
CA ALA A 152 -23.75 4.08 4.68
C ALA A 152 -24.91 3.68 5.60
N ASN A 153 -25.79 4.61 5.96
CA ASN A 153 -26.98 4.33 6.78
C ASN A 153 -27.92 3.36 6.06
N GLU A 154 -28.20 3.59 4.77
CA GLU A 154 -29.04 2.69 3.98
C GLU A 154 -28.43 1.28 3.88
N LEU A 155 -27.11 1.20 3.70
CA LEU A 155 -26.39 -0.07 3.61
C LEU A 155 -26.30 -0.79 4.96
N ALA A 156 -26.14 -0.04 6.07
CA ALA A 156 -26.02 -0.58 7.42
C ALA A 156 -27.21 -1.46 7.84
N GLU A 157 -28.40 -1.18 7.28
CA GLU A 157 -29.65 -1.91 7.50
C GLU A 157 -29.70 -3.27 6.78
N VAL A 158 -28.92 -3.46 5.72
CA VAL A 158 -29.00 -4.65 4.85
C VAL A 158 -27.75 -5.52 4.86
N VAL A 159 -26.62 -5.00 5.35
CA VAL A 159 -25.39 -5.79 5.48
C VAL A 159 -25.50 -6.83 6.61
N PRO A 160 -24.80 -7.97 6.50
CA PRO A 160 -24.79 -8.98 7.55
C PRO A 160 -24.15 -8.44 8.84
N ARG A 161 -24.80 -8.75 9.97
CA ARG A 161 -24.31 -8.44 11.32
C ARG A 161 -24.24 -9.69 12.19
N ASP A 162 -23.24 -9.77 13.05
CA ASP A 162 -23.05 -10.87 13.99
C ASP A 162 -24.00 -10.77 15.19
N GLU A 163 -23.87 -11.68 16.16
CA GLU A 163 -24.71 -11.71 17.36
C GLU A 163 -24.55 -10.49 18.28
N ASN A 164 -23.44 -9.75 18.15
CA ASN A 164 -23.15 -8.54 18.90
C ASN A 164 -23.48 -7.26 18.12
N GLY A 165 -23.97 -7.39 16.88
CA GLY A 165 -24.35 -6.29 16.02
C GLY A 165 -23.23 -5.76 15.11
N TYR A 166 -22.04 -6.38 15.10
CA TYR A 166 -20.92 -5.93 14.27
C TYR A 166 -21.05 -6.43 12.83
N PHE A 167 -20.65 -5.59 11.89
CA PHE A 167 -20.52 -5.98 10.49
C PHE A 167 -19.59 -7.20 10.33
N TYR A 168 -20.00 -8.14 9.48
CA TYR A 168 -19.13 -9.23 9.03
C TYR A 168 -19.34 -9.54 7.55
N LEU A 169 -18.29 -10.09 6.93
CA LEU A 169 -18.32 -10.48 5.52
C LEU A 169 -18.92 -11.88 5.35
N THR A 170 -19.91 -12.02 4.47
CA THR A 170 -20.42 -13.31 3.99
C THR A 170 -20.02 -13.60 2.55
N CYS A 171 -19.63 -12.56 1.80
CA CYS A 171 -19.18 -12.69 0.43
C CYS A 171 -17.76 -13.29 0.31
N ASP A 172 -17.44 -13.80 -0.87
CA ASP A 172 -16.06 -14.08 -1.26
C ASP A 172 -15.36 -12.76 -1.59
N VAL A 173 -14.78 -12.13 -0.57
CA VAL A 173 -14.15 -10.80 -0.69
C VAL A 173 -13.08 -10.76 -1.77
N GLN A 174 -12.33 -11.84 -1.99
CA GLN A 174 -11.30 -11.89 -3.03
C GLN A 174 -11.91 -11.79 -4.42
N GLU A 175 -12.94 -12.59 -4.70
CA GLU A 175 -13.64 -12.55 -5.98
C GLU A 175 -14.41 -11.23 -6.18
N GLU A 176 -15.03 -10.68 -5.13
CA GLU A 176 -15.72 -9.39 -5.20
C GLU A 176 -14.75 -8.21 -5.44
N CYS A 177 -13.60 -8.16 -4.77
CA CYS A 177 -12.55 -7.16 -5.05
C CYS A 177 -12.06 -7.24 -6.51
N LYS A 178 -11.81 -8.46 -7.03
CA LYS A 178 -11.39 -8.63 -8.43
C LYS A 178 -12.46 -8.17 -9.41
N LYS A 179 -13.74 -8.43 -9.13
CA LYS A 179 -14.86 -7.96 -9.96
C LYS A 179 -14.97 -6.44 -9.91
N ALA A 180 -14.91 -5.85 -8.72
CA ALA A 180 -14.95 -4.41 -8.50
C ALA A 180 -13.83 -3.68 -9.27
N MET A 181 -12.58 -4.15 -9.14
CA MET A 181 -11.46 -3.57 -9.88
C MET A 181 -11.60 -3.71 -11.40
N LYS A 182 -12.14 -4.84 -11.89
CA LYS A 182 -12.44 -5.02 -13.31
C LYS A 182 -13.55 -4.08 -13.78
N ASN A 183 -14.59 -3.87 -12.98
CA ASN A 183 -15.71 -2.99 -13.31
C ASN A 183 -15.21 -1.55 -13.56
N ILE A 184 -14.48 -0.99 -12.59
CA ILE A 184 -13.98 0.39 -12.71
C ILE A 184 -12.89 0.53 -13.78
N SER A 185 -12.24 -0.57 -14.20
CA SER A 185 -11.21 -0.52 -15.25
C SER A 185 -11.74 -0.12 -16.64
N GLU A 186 -13.06 -0.14 -16.84
CA GLU A 186 -13.65 0.38 -18.08
C GLU A 186 -13.57 1.91 -18.17
N ASP A 187 -13.74 2.61 -17.04
CA ASP A 187 -13.54 4.05 -16.93
C ASP A 187 -12.05 4.40 -16.77
N TYR A 188 -11.27 3.52 -16.12
CA TYR A 188 -9.85 3.73 -15.79
C TYR A 188 -8.95 2.64 -16.38
N PRO A 189 -8.51 2.75 -17.66
CA PRO A 189 -7.82 1.68 -18.37
C PRO A 189 -6.50 1.19 -17.75
N GLN A 190 -5.83 1.99 -16.91
CA GLN A 190 -4.63 1.56 -16.18
C GLN A 190 -4.92 0.39 -15.23
N LEU A 191 -6.16 0.26 -14.75
CA LEU A 191 -6.59 -0.81 -13.85
C LEU A 191 -6.91 -2.14 -14.56
N LYS A 192 -6.73 -2.24 -15.88
CA LYS A 192 -7.02 -3.47 -16.61
C LYS A 192 -6.02 -4.59 -16.29
N GLY A 193 -6.46 -5.82 -16.50
CA GLY A 193 -5.61 -7.02 -16.48
C GLY A 193 -5.91 -7.98 -15.32
N TYR A 194 -4.93 -8.82 -15.00
CA TYR A 194 -5.06 -9.89 -14.01
C TYR A 194 -4.87 -9.37 -12.58
N TYR A 195 -5.62 -9.95 -11.64
CA TYR A 195 -5.50 -9.73 -10.20
C TYR A 195 -5.40 -11.10 -9.51
N PRO A 196 -4.35 -11.36 -8.71
CA PRO A 196 -4.24 -12.58 -7.90
C PRO A 196 -5.13 -12.48 -6.66
N ASP A 197 -5.22 -13.55 -5.86
CA ASP A 197 -5.70 -13.40 -4.48
C ASP A 197 -4.70 -12.58 -3.68
N ALA A 198 -5.21 -11.62 -2.90
CA ALA A 198 -4.42 -10.97 -1.87
C ALA A 198 -4.18 -11.94 -0.71
N LYS A 199 -3.02 -11.85 -0.07
CA LYS A 199 -2.57 -12.87 0.88
C LYS A 199 -2.52 -12.35 2.31
N PRO A 200 -3.05 -13.10 3.29
CA PRO A 200 -2.87 -12.74 4.69
C PRO A 200 -1.38 -12.85 5.05
N ILE A 201 -0.89 -11.88 5.82
CA ILE A 201 0.45 -11.91 6.40
C ILE A 201 0.45 -12.81 7.64
N ILE A 202 1.41 -13.73 7.72
CA ILE A 202 1.51 -14.68 8.84
C ILE A 202 1.78 -13.95 10.14
N ASN A 203 2.62 -12.90 10.11
CA ASN A 203 2.94 -12.06 11.26
C ASN A 203 2.10 -10.78 11.29
N SER A 204 0.78 -10.90 11.14
CA SER A 204 -0.15 -9.76 11.14
C SER A 204 -0.04 -8.90 12.41
N PHE A 205 0.32 -9.51 13.56
CA PHE A 205 0.59 -8.77 14.79
C PHE A 205 1.57 -7.60 14.61
N PHE A 206 2.66 -7.79 13.87
CA PHE A 206 3.63 -6.72 13.65
C PHE A 206 3.06 -5.59 12.78
N MET A 207 2.21 -5.92 11.80
CA MET A 207 1.48 -4.92 11.02
C MET A 207 0.47 -4.16 11.89
N SER A 208 -0.17 -4.85 12.83
CA SER A 208 -1.08 -4.26 13.81
C SER A 208 -0.36 -3.26 14.72
N GLN A 209 0.90 -3.52 15.09
CA GLN A 209 1.74 -2.58 15.86
C GLN A 209 2.11 -1.30 15.09
N THR A 210 2.02 -1.32 13.76
CA THR A 210 2.30 -0.17 12.89
C THR A 210 1.05 0.39 12.22
N SER A 211 -0.16 -0.01 12.68
CA SER A 211 -1.44 0.36 12.09
C SER A 211 -1.51 0.15 10.57
N THR A 212 -0.80 -0.88 10.07
CA THR A 212 -0.69 -1.16 8.65
C THR A 212 -1.76 -2.16 8.24
N ALA A 213 -2.68 -1.75 7.36
CA ALA A 213 -3.76 -2.60 6.88
C ALA A 213 -3.31 -3.54 5.76
N GLY A 214 -2.50 -3.04 4.83
CA GLY A 214 -2.04 -3.75 3.64
C GLY A 214 -0.57 -3.48 3.32
N VAL A 215 0.03 -4.39 2.55
CA VAL A 215 1.38 -4.20 2.00
C VAL A 215 1.49 -4.80 0.59
N TYR A 216 1.89 -3.96 -0.34
CA TYR A 216 2.39 -4.38 -1.64
C TYR A 216 3.89 -4.63 -1.57
N PHE A 217 4.31 -5.85 -1.87
CA PHE A 217 5.75 -6.18 -1.93
C PHE A 217 6.27 -6.05 -3.37
N PRO A 218 7.00 -4.97 -3.73
CA PRO A 218 7.48 -4.75 -5.10
C PRO A 218 8.47 -5.81 -5.59
N PHE A 219 9.13 -6.54 -4.69
CA PHE A 219 10.08 -7.60 -5.03
C PHE A 219 9.45 -8.99 -5.23
N SER A 220 8.22 -9.22 -4.73
CA SER A 220 7.45 -10.45 -5.00
C SER A 220 6.20 -10.22 -5.84
N MET A 221 5.84 -8.96 -6.09
CA MET A 221 4.66 -8.54 -6.85
C MET A 221 3.36 -9.11 -6.26
N GLU A 222 3.21 -9.03 -4.94
CA GLU A 222 2.05 -9.54 -4.19
C GLU A 222 1.35 -8.41 -3.47
N SER A 223 0.02 -8.47 -3.45
CA SER A 223 -0.84 -7.73 -2.54
C SER A 223 -1.04 -8.55 -1.27
N ASN A 224 -0.85 -7.95 -0.11
CA ASN A 224 -0.95 -8.63 1.17
C ASN A 224 -1.73 -7.78 2.15
N TYR A 225 -2.31 -8.41 3.16
CA TYR A 225 -3.13 -7.71 4.14
C TYR A 225 -2.91 -8.25 5.55
N ASN A 226 -3.17 -7.38 6.51
CA ASN A 226 -3.24 -7.68 7.93
C ASN A 226 -4.50 -8.51 8.21
N ASP A 227 -4.35 -9.77 8.60
CA ASP A 227 -5.51 -10.65 8.85
C ASP A 227 -6.18 -10.41 10.21
N ASP A 228 -5.56 -9.60 11.08
CA ASP A 228 -6.06 -9.26 12.41
C ASP A 228 -7.05 -8.08 12.39
N MET A 229 -7.08 -7.31 11.29
CA MET A 229 -7.96 -6.14 11.17
C MET A 229 -9.44 -6.53 11.14
N LEU A 230 -10.31 -5.61 11.57
CA LEU A 230 -11.75 -5.79 11.42
C LEU A 230 -12.15 -6.00 9.96
N ARG A 231 -13.14 -6.86 9.75
CA ARG A 231 -13.53 -7.32 8.41
C ARG A 231 -14.14 -6.21 7.55
N VAL A 232 -14.64 -5.12 8.15
CA VAL A 232 -15.08 -3.92 7.43
C VAL A 232 -13.95 -3.28 6.61
N ASN A 233 -12.69 -3.40 7.04
CA ASN A 233 -11.52 -2.82 6.37
C ASN A 233 -10.94 -3.71 5.26
N LEU A 234 -11.33 -4.99 5.20
CA LEU A 234 -10.66 -5.98 4.36
C LEU A 234 -10.86 -5.71 2.86
N ALA A 235 -12.09 -5.38 2.47
CA ALA A 235 -12.45 -5.16 1.07
C ALA A 235 -11.71 -3.97 0.45
N THR A 236 -11.72 -2.82 1.15
CA THR A 236 -11.03 -1.60 0.72
C THR A 236 -9.52 -1.78 0.75
N THR A 237 -8.97 -2.46 1.76
CA THR A 237 -7.54 -2.81 1.80
C THR A 237 -7.13 -3.66 0.60
N ILE A 238 -7.86 -4.72 0.25
CA ILE A 238 -7.51 -5.55 -0.91
C ILE A 238 -7.57 -4.74 -2.21
N CYS A 239 -8.61 -3.92 -2.40
CA CYS A 239 -8.72 -3.06 -3.58
C CYS A 239 -7.60 -2.01 -3.65
N HIS A 240 -7.19 -1.45 -2.51
CA HIS A 240 -6.05 -0.54 -2.38
C HIS A 240 -4.76 -1.23 -2.86
N GLU A 241 -4.47 -2.41 -2.32
CA GLU A 241 -3.28 -3.18 -2.69
C GLU A 241 -3.30 -3.64 -4.15
N PHE A 242 -4.49 -3.87 -4.71
CA PHE A 242 -4.68 -4.13 -6.13
C PHE A 242 -4.37 -2.90 -6.99
N ALA A 243 -4.60 -1.67 -6.52
CA ALA A 243 -4.21 -0.45 -7.22
C ALA A 243 -2.68 -0.35 -7.37
N HIS A 244 -1.92 -0.73 -6.33
CA HIS A 244 -0.45 -0.80 -6.39
C HIS A 244 0.05 -1.80 -7.44
N LEU A 245 -0.60 -2.96 -7.62
CA LEU A 245 -0.27 -3.90 -8.71
C LEU A 245 -0.44 -3.29 -10.11
N LYS A 246 -1.19 -2.19 -10.24
CA LYS A 246 -1.41 -1.44 -11.48
C LYS A 246 -0.56 -0.19 -11.60
N GLY A 247 0.41 -0.03 -10.69
CA GLY A 247 1.38 1.06 -10.71
C GLY A 247 0.82 2.41 -10.26
N ILE A 248 -0.26 2.40 -9.46
CA ILE A 248 -0.71 3.56 -8.68
C ILE A 248 -0.03 3.42 -7.33
N ILE A 249 1.04 4.19 -7.09
CA ILE A 249 1.93 4.00 -5.91
C ILE A 249 1.73 5.07 -4.84
N GLN A 250 0.92 6.09 -5.14
CA GLN A 250 0.51 7.12 -4.21
C GLN A 250 -0.62 6.57 -3.34
N GLU A 251 -0.38 6.49 -2.02
CA GLU A 251 -1.33 5.93 -1.05
C GLU A 251 -2.72 6.57 -1.15
N ASP A 252 -2.78 7.92 -1.27
CA ASP A 252 -4.06 8.63 -1.35
C ASP A 252 -4.85 8.27 -2.62
N GLU A 253 -4.14 8.08 -3.74
CA GLU A 253 -4.76 7.67 -4.99
C GLU A 253 -5.18 6.20 -4.96
N ALA A 254 -4.42 5.35 -4.27
CA ALA A 254 -4.79 3.96 -4.05
C ALA A 254 -6.02 3.83 -3.13
N ASN A 255 -6.13 4.67 -2.10
CA ASN A 255 -7.33 4.80 -1.26
C ASN A 255 -8.53 5.32 -2.06
N PHE A 256 -8.33 6.33 -2.91
CA PHE A 256 -9.41 6.81 -3.78
C PHE A 256 -9.87 5.74 -4.78
N VAL A 257 -8.94 4.98 -5.37
CA VAL A 257 -9.26 3.86 -6.27
C VAL A 257 -9.98 2.74 -5.52
N SER A 258 -9.60 2.45 -4.27
CA SER A 258 -10.27 1.44 -3.46
C SER A 258 -11.70 1.86 -3.11
N PHE A 259 -11.91 3.14 -2.78
CA PHE A 259 -13.23 3.74 -2.62
C PHE A 259 -14.09 3.57 -3.88
N LEU A 260 -13.57 3.97 -5.04
CA LEU A 260 -14.28 3.82 -6.32
C LEU A 260 -14.64 2.37 -6.63
N ALA A 261 -13.70 1.43 -6.40
CA ALA A 261 -13.94 0.02 -6.63
C ALA A 261 -15.03 -0.52 -5.70
N ALA A 262 -14.92 -0.23 -4.41
CA ALA A 262 -15.84 -0.71 -3.39
C ALA A 262 -17.26 -0.16 -3.58
N THR A 263 -17.41 1.16 -3.76
CA THR A 263 -18.71 1.83 -3.90
C THR A 263 -19.41 1.56 -5.24
N LYS A 264 -18.67 1.28 -6.32
CA LYS A 264 -19.21 0.82 -7.61
C LYS A 264 -19.40 -0.70 -7.70
N SER A 265 -19.25 -1.44 -6.60
CA SER A 265 -19.52 -2.88 -6.56
C SER A 265 -21.03 -3.17 -6.53
N ASP A 266 -21.45 -4.27 -7.16
CA ASP A 266 -22.83 -4.76 -7.06
C ASP A 266 -23.14 -5.34 -5.65
N ASN A 267 -22.10 -5.64 -4.86
CA ASN A 267 -22.25 -6.25 -3.55
C ASN A 267 -22.44 -5.18 -2.45
N PRO A 268 -23.50 -5.24 -1.62
CA PRO A 268 -23.73 -4.27 -0.53
C PRO A 268 -22.64 -4.28 0.55
N GLU A 269 -22.03 -5.43 0.87
CA GLU A 269 -20.95 -5.51 1.86
C GLU A 269 -19.71 -4.74 1.41
N MET A 270 -19.36 -4.84 0.11
CA MET A 270 -18.28 -4.09 -0.51
C MET A 270 -18.56 -2.58 -0.48
N ARG A 271 -19.78 -2.18 -0.88
CA ARG A 271 -20.17 -0.76 -0.88
C ARG A 271 -20.12 -0.18 0.53
N TYR A 272 -20.63 -0.90 1.51
CA TYR A 272 -20.61 -0.47 2.91
C TYR A 272 -19.18 -0.25 3.40
N ALA A 273 -18.28 -1.21 3.19
CA ALA A 273 -16.86 -1.06 3.50
C ALA A 273 -16.22 0.19 2.83
N GLY A 274 -16.57 0.45 1.56
CA GLY A 274 -16.12 1.63 0.83
C GLY A 274 -16.58 2.95 1.46
N TYR A 275 -17.86 3.04 1.82
CA TYR A 275 -18.39 4.23 2.50
C TYR A 275 -17.81 4.39 3.90
N ILE A 276 -17.71 3.33 4.70
CA ILE A 276 -17.11 3.40 6.06
C ILE A 276 -15.69 3.98 6.02
N MET A 277 -14.85 3.49 5.11
CA MET A 277 -13.50 4.03 4.92
C MET A 277 -13.51 5.52 4.52
N ALA A 278 -14.40 5.93 3.61
CA ALA A 278 -14.48 7.33 3.19
C ALA A 278 -14.99 8.25 4.30
N ILE A 279 -15.95 7.78 5.11
CA ILE A 279 -16.48 8.52 6.25
C ILE A 279 -15.36 8.74 7.30
N GLU A 280 -14.50 7.75 7.58
CA GLU A 280 -13.34 7.90 8.47
C GLU A 280 -12.38 9.02 8.03
N TYR A 281 -12.11 9.14 6.72
CA TYR A 281 -11.29 10.25 6.19
C TYR A 281 -11.98 11.62 6.34
N VAL A 282 -13.28 11.70 6.02
CA VAL A 282 -14.02 12.97 6.00
C VAL A 282 -14.37 13.46 7.41
N ASP A 283 -14.59 12.57 8.37
CA ASP A 283 -14.89 12.88 9.78
C ASP A 283 -13.81 13.76 10.41
N GLY A 284 -12.55 13.33 10.32
CA GLY A 284 -11.41 14.05 10.91
C GLY A 284 -11.23 15.45 10.31
N ASP A 285 -11.35 15.56 8.98
CA ASP A 285 -11.24 16.86 8.30
C ASP A 285 -12.41 17.78 8.65
N LEU A 286 -13.65 17.28 8.66
CA LEU A 286 -14.80 18.14 8.96
C LEU A 286 -14.76 18.63 10.42
N TRP A 287 -14.32 17.76 11.34
CA TRP A 287 -14.07 18.14 12.73
C TRP A 287 -13.06 19.29 12.84
N ASP A 288 -11.91 19.17 12.16
CA ASP A 288 -10.84 20.17 12.25
C ASP A 288 -11.21 21.51 11.59
N TYR A 289 -11.93 21.47 10.47
CA TYR A 289 -12.22 22.66 9.67
C TYR A 289 -13.56 23.33 9.99
N SER A 290 -14.58 22.59 10.46
CA SER A 290 -15.91 23.15 10.76
C SER A 290 -16.68 22.34 11.82
N PRO A 291 -16.31 22.47 13.12
CA PRO A 291 -16.94 21.75 14.23
C PRO A 291 -18.47 21.90 14.31
N ASP A 292 -19.01 23.08 13.96
CA ASP A 292 -20.47 23.32 13.99
C ASP A 292 -21.19 22.47 12.94
N LEU A 293 -20.64 22.36 11.73
CA LEU A 293 -21.19 21.51 10.66
C LEU A 293 -20.95 20.03 10.95
N TYR A 294 -19.83 19.70 11.58
CA TYR A 294 -19.55 18.35 12.06
C TYR A 294 -20.63 17.86 13.02
N GLU A 295 -20.95 18.64 14.05
CA GLU A 295 -21.97 18.27 15.04
C GLU A 295 -23.33 18.09 14.36
N GLU A 296 -23.72 19.03 13.49
CA GLU A 296 -24.97 18.96 12.72
C GLU A 296 -25.08 17.67 11.89
N VAL A 297 -24.05 17.33 11.12
CA VAL A 297 -24.11 16.21 10.17
C VAL A 297 -23.96 14.86 10.89
N THR A 298 -23.15 14.81 11.95
CA THR A 298 -22.91 13.58 12.71
C THR A 298 -24.16 13.12 13.47
N GLU A 299 -25.11 14.01 13.79
CA GLU A 299 -26.40 13.64 14.41
C GLU A 299 -27.24 12.66 13.55
N ASP A 300 -27.09 12.70 12.22
CA ASP A 300 -27.83 11.83 11.30
C ASP A 300 -27.21 10.42 11.17
N MET A 301 -26.05 10.20 11.78
CA MET A 301 -25.34 8.93 11.67
C MET A 301 -25.95 7.85 12.56
N SER A 302 -26.20 6.66 11.98
CA SER A 302 -26.73 5.53 12.75
C SER A 302 -25.72 4.94 13.73
N GLU A 303 -26.24 4.39 14.83
CA GLU A 303 -25.46 3.63 15.83
C GLU A 303 -24.70 2.46 15.20
N TYR A 304 -25.22 1.89 14.11
CA TYR A 304 -24.56 0.84 13.36
C TYR A 304 -23.23 1.29 12.75
N ILE A 305 -23.21 2.48 12.16
CA ILE A 305 -21.97 3.07 11.66
C ILE A 305 -21.02 3.28 12.86
N PHE A 306 -21.48 3.90 13.96
CA PHE A 306 -20.69 4.05 15.20
C PHE A 306 -20.02 2.79 15.72
N GLN A 307 -20.70 1.64 15.64
CA GLN A 307 -20.14 0.36 16.06
C GLN A 307 -19.05 -0.17 15.13
N ASP A 308 -19.16 0.13 13.83
CA ASP A 308 -18.29 -0.41 12.79
C ASP A 308 -17.11 0.53 12.42
N TRP A 309 -17.24 1.86 12.57
CA TRP A 309 -16.40 2.84 11.85
C TRP A 309 -15.26 3.56 12.61
N PHE A 310 -14.84 3.11 13.80
CA PHE A 310 -13.69 3.71 14.52
C PHE A 310 -12.63 2.69 14.95
N ARG A 311 -12.62 1.52 14.29
CA ARG A 311 -11.88 0.37 14.79
C ARG A 311 -11.08 -0.31 13.69
N PHE A 312 -9.77 -0.21 13.82
CA PHE A 312 -8.86 -1.01 13.03
C PHE A 312 -8.84 -2.48 13.49
N LEU A 313 -8.91 -2.71 14.81
CA LEU A 313 -8.74 -4.03 15.45
C LEU A 313 -9.93 -4.38 16.38
N PRO A 314 -10.10 -5.68 16.71
CA PRO A 314 -11.00 -6.11 17.78
C PRO A 314 -10.68 -5.44 19.14
N GLU A 315 -11.69 -5.22 19.99
CA GLU A 315 -11.59 -4.42 21.22
C GLU A 315 -10.56 -4.98 22.20
N LYS A 316 -10.53 -6.31 22.32
CA LYS A 316 -9.61 -7.04 23.20
C LYS A 316 -8.35 -7.52 22.50
N TYR A 317 -8.09 -7.06 21.28
CA TYR A 317 -7.00 -7.58 20.47
C TYR A 317 -5.65 -7.52 21.20
N TRP A 318 -5.31 -6.38 21.81
CA TRP A 318 -4.03 -6.22 22.51
C TRP A 318 -3.92 -7.09 23.76
N GLU A 319 -5.00 -7.21 24.54
CA GLU A 319 -5.04 -8.09 25.72
C GLU A 319 -4.89 -9.56 25.33
N GLU A 320 -5.54 -9.98 24.26
CA GLU A 320 -5.52 -11.37 23.77
C GLU A 320 -4.18 -11.73 23.11
N ASN A 321 -3.44 -10.73 22.61
CA ASN A 321 -2.19 -10.92 21.87
C ASN A 321 -0.93 -10.41 22.60
N GLU A 322 -1.01 -10.05 23.89
CA GLU A 322 0.12 -9.57 24.70
C GLU A 322 1.35 -10.50 24.59
N SER A 323 1.14 -11.81 24.50
CA SER A 323 2.23 -12.79 24.38
C SER A 323 3.02 -12.76 23.06
N LEU A 324 2.49 -12.10 22.03
CA LEU A 324 3.15 -11.92 20.73
C LEU A 324 4.08 -10.69 20.70
N GLU A 325 4.00 -9.81 21.70
CA GLU A 325 4.79 -8.60 21.78
C GLU A 325 6.27 -8.90 22.10
N ILE A 326 7.08 -9.02 21.05
CA ILE A 326 8.54 -9.20 21.17
C ILE A 326 9.25 -7.86 21.37
N ILE A 327 8.73 -6.81 20.73
CA ILE A 327 9.19 -5.41 20.84
C ILE A 327 7.97 -4.60 21.29
N PRO A 328 8.11 -3.72 22.30
CA PRO A 328 6.99 -2.90 22.77
C PRO A 328 6.34 -2.12 21.64
N THR A 329 5.01 -2.10 21.62
CA THR A 329 4.18 -1.51 20.56
C THR A 329 4.51 -0.03 20.36
N ASP A 330 4.58 0.76 21.44
CA ASP A 330 5.00 2.17 21.41
C ASP A 330 6.38 2.37 20.73
N THR A 331 7.29 1.40 20.90
CA THR A 331 8.63 1.46 20.28
C THR A 331 8.56 1.19 18.78
N VAL A 332 7.73 0.22 18.37
CA VAL A 332 7.53 -0.14 16.95
C VAL A 332 6.84 1.01 16.22
N GLU A 333 5.76 1.56 16.78
CA GLU A 333 5.00 2.68 16.24
C GLU A 333 5.90 3.92 16.05
N THR A 334 6.64 4.33 17.09
CA THR A 334 7.57 5.48 17.00
C THR A 334 8.62 5.31 15.89
N MET A 335 9.14 4.09 15.71
CA MET A 335 10.12 3.81 14.64
C MET A 335 9.47 3.85 13.26
N SER A 336 8.23 3.38 13.15
CA SER A 336 7.43 3.41 11.92
C SER A 336 7.17 4.85 11.49
N ASP A 337 6.66 5.69 12.40
CA ASP A 337 6.34 7.09 12.11
C ASP A 337 7.55 7.87 11.62
N ALA A 338 8.70 7.69 12.28
CA ALA A 338 9.94 8.33 11.88
C ALA A 338 10.40 7.89 10.47
N PHE A 339 10.19 6.61 10.12
CA PHE A 339 10.52 6.09 8.80
C PHE A 339 9.56 6.63 7.73
N THR A 340 8.25 6.62 8.01
CA THR A 340 7.21 7.15 7.13
C THR A 340 7.42 8.63 6.83
N ASP A 341 7.61 9.45 7.87
CA ASP A 341 7.88 10.89 7.73
C ASP A 341 9.13 11.16 6.86
N THR A 342 10.19 10.38 7.06
CA THR A 342 11.41 10.48 6.23
C THR A 342 11.14 10.12 4.77
N ASN A 343 10.34 9.08 4.52
CA ASN A 343 10.03 8.61 3.17
C ASN A 343 9.18 9.61 2.38
N ILE A 344 8.12 10.15 3.01
CA ILE A 344 7.27 11.20 2.44
C ILE A 344 8.11 12.41 2.01
N LYS A 345 8.99 12.89 2.91
CA LYS A 345 9.90 14.02 2.64
C LYS A 345 10.87 13.75 1.49
N LEU A 346 11.45 12.54 1.42
CA LEU A 346 12.40 12.17 0.37
C LEU A 346 11.75 12.03 -1.01
N ASN A 347 10.48 11.64 -1.08
CA ASN A 347 9.72 11.52 -2.32
C ASN A 347 9.10 12.85 -2.80
N GLY A 348 9.40 13.96 -2.13
CA GLY A 348 9.08 15.31 -2.60
C GLY A 348 7.65 15.75 -2.30
N ARG A 349 7.03 15.20 -1.26
CA ARG A 349 5.79 15.74 -0.70
C ARG A 349 6.15 16.73 0.40
N GLU A 350 6.02 18.03 0.11
CA GLU A 350 6.06 19.09 1.13
C GLU A 350 4.63 19.33 1.64
N GLU A 351 4.45 19.35 2.97
CA GLU A 351 3.22 19.84 3.59
C GLU A 351 3.10 21.34 3.38
N GLY A 352 1.94 21.81 2.91
CA GLY A 352 1.74 23.25 2.71
C GLY A 352 0.32 23.70 2.41
N ILE A 353 -0.23 24.40 3.42
CA ILE A 353 -1.35 25.36 3.42
C ILE A 353 -2.76 24.74 3.50
N LEU A 354 -3.39 24.80 4.69
CA LEU A 354 -4.81 24.56 5.00
C LEU A 354 -5.56 23.79 3.90
N SER A 355 -5.20 22.51 3.75
CA SER A 355 -5.73 21.58 2.75
C SER A 355 -6.36 20.41 3.50
N TYR A 356 -7.46 19.88 2.98
CA TYR A 356 -8.02 18.63 3.45
C TYR A 356 -6.98 17.50 3.27
N GLY A 357 -7.15 16.37 3.97
CA GLY A 357 -6.40 15.17 3.66
C GLY A 357 -6.51 14.86 2.16
N LEU A 358 -5.41 14.46 1.51
CA LEU A 358 -5.39 14.29 0.05
C LEU A 358 -6.48 13.33 -0.45
N VAL A 359 -6.84 12.29 0.32
CA VAL A 359 -7.97 11.41 -0.01
C VAL A 359 -9.29 12.18 -0.05
N VAL A 360 -9.53 13.06 0.93
CA VAL A 360 -10.72 13.91 1.01
C VAL A 360 -10.78 14.89 -0.16
N GLU A 361 -9.65 15.49 -0.55
CA GLU A 361 -9.59 16.32 -1.76
C GLU A 361 -9.99 15.52 -3.02
N LEU A 362 -9.48 14.30 -3.19
CA LEU A 362 -9.85 13.44 -4.33
C LEU A 362 -11.34 13.07 -4.33
N LEU A 363 -11.92 12.85 -3.15
CA LEU A 363 -13.36 12.62 -3.00
C LEU A 363 -14.15 13.88 -3.37
N LEU A 364 -13.73 15.06 -2.91
CA LEU A 364 -14.36 16.33 -3.23
C LEU A 364 -14.28 16.65 -4.73
N ASP A 365 -13.13 16.43 -5.37
CA ASP A 365 -12.96 16.58 -6.82
C ASP A 365 -13.88 15.64 -7.60
N TYR A 366 -14.13 14.44 -7.06
CA TYR A 366 -15.01 13.45 -7.66
C TYR A 366 -16.50 13.82 -7.54
N TYR A 367 -16.96 14.29 -6.38
CA TYR A 367 -18.36 14.64 -6.13
C TYR A 367 -18.73 16.05 -6.59
N PHE A 368 -17.79 16.99 -6.54
CA PHE A 368 -18.00 18.41 -6.85
C PHE A 368 -16.95 18.95 -7.83
N PRO A 369 -16.78 18.33 -9.02
CA PRO A 369 -15.73 18.71 -9.96
C PRO A 369 -15.85 20.15 -10.44
N ALA A 370 -14.74 20.73 -10.89
CA ALA A 370 -14.77 21.99 -11.61
C ALA A 370 -15.76 21.92 -12.80
N LYS A 371 -16.59 22.96 -12.96
CA LYS A 371 -17.48 23.05 -14.12
C LYS A 371 -16.66 23.51 -15.33
N ASP A 372 -16.74 22.74 -16.42
CA ASP A 372 -16.12 23.05 -17.71
C ASP A 372 -16.58 24.40 -18.31
#